data_AF-A0A6L9YMI0-F1
#
_entry.id   AF-A0A6L9YMI0-F1
#
_cell.length_a   1.000
_cell.length_b   1.000
_cell.length_c   1.000
_cell.angle_alpha   90.00
_cell.angle_beta   90.00
_cell.angle_gamma   90.00
#
_symmetry.space_group_name_H-M   'P 1'
#
loop_
_entity.id
_entity.type
_entity.pdbx_description
1 polymer ?
#
loop_
_entity_poly.entity_id
_entity_poly.type
_entity_poly.pdbx_seq_one_letter_code
_entity_poly.pdbx_strand_id
1 'polypeptide(L)'
;MLREHHDITLLKLRQQVGLTQRELAEALGVTQKTISIWERGKMQPKLSFWQTKLIMEKLKCTLDQLIIATELKHQNENEIKPPRMIPHNPRFF
;
A
#
# COMPACT_ATOMS: atom_id res chain seq x y z
N MET A 1 -16.56 13.92 -18.45
CA MET A 1 -16.78 14.32 -17.04
C MET A 1 -16.19 13.23 -16.16
N LEU A 2 -15.04 13.51 -15.56
CA LEU A 2 -14.25 12.57 -14.75
C LEU A 2 -14.99 12.34 -13.43
N ARG A 3 -15.61 11.17 -13.28
CA ARG A 3 -16.26 10.77 -12.02
C ARG A 3 -15.19 10.64 -10.94
N GLU A 4 -15.52 11.13 -9.75
CA GLU A 4 -14.68 11.06 -8.57
C GLU A 4 -14.34 9.60 -8.23
N HIS A 5 -13.14 9.14 -8.58
CA HIS A 5 -12.64 7.80 -8.22
C HIS A 5 -12.06 7.77 -6.80
N HIS A 6 -12.68 8.47 -5.84
CA HIS A 6 -12.19 8.56 -4.46
C HIS A 6 -12.32 7.26 -3.66
N ASP A 7 -12.94 6.22 -4.23
CA ASP A 7 -13.31 5.02 -3.49
C ASP A 7 -12.49 3.77 -3.81
N ILE A 8 -11.60 3.77 -4.80
CA ILE A 8 -10.86 2.57 -5.18
C ILE A 8 -9.49 2.60 -4.52
N THR A 9 -9.27 1.72 -3.54
CA THR A 9 -7.97 1.56 -2.87
C THR A 9 -7.54 0.11 -2.89
N LEU A 10 -6.23 -0.13 -2.79
CA LEU A 10 -5.70 -1.50 -2.74
C LEU A 10 -6.29 -2.32 -1.57
N LEU A 11 -6.53 -1.66 -0.44
CA LEU A 11 -7.19 -2.25 0.73
C LEU A 11 -8.60 -2.75 0.39
N LYS A 12 -9.41 -1.89 -0.25
CA LYS A 12 -10.79 -2.22 -0.61
C LYS A 12 -10.82 -3.37 -1.62
N LEU A 13 -9.97 -3.31 -2.66
CA LEU A 13 -9.87 -4.40 -3.65
C LEU A 13 -9.51 -5.73 -2.98
N ARG A 14 -8.54 -5.73 -2.06
CA ARG A 14 -8.16 -6.94 -1.32
C ARG A 14 -9.28 -7.47 -0.42
N GLN A 15 -9.97 -6.59 0.30
CA GLN A 15 -11.05 -6.98 1.20
C GLN A 15 -12.26 -7.55 0.42
N GLN A 16 -12.57 -7.03 -0.76
CA GLN A 16 -13.65 -7.52 -1.61
C GLN A 16 -13.47 -8.98 -2.05
N VAL A 17 -12.21 -9.42 -2.23
CA VAL A 17 -11.89 -10.81 -2.56
C VAL A 17 -11.58 -11.68 -1.33
N GLY A 18 -11.71 -11.12 -0.12
CA GLY A 18 -11.54 -11.85 1.14
C GLY A 18 -10.11 -12.25 1.49
N LEU A 19 -9.10 -11.69 0.80
CA LEU A 19 -7.70 -11.99 1.08
C LEU A 19 -7.19 -11.21 2.29
N THR A 20 -6.28 -11.79 3.07
CA THR A 20 -5.46 -11.09 4.06
C THR A 20 -4.26 -10.41 3.41
N GLN A 21 -3.64 -9.44 4.08
CA GLN A 21 -2.41 -8.81 3.59
C GLN A 21 -1.27 -9.83 3.41
N ARG A 22 -1.23 -10.87 4.25
CA ARG A 22 -0.21 -11.92 4.20
C ARG A 22 -0.38 -12.79 2.96
N GLU A 23 -1.60 -13.24 2.66
CA GLU A 23 -1.87 -14.05 1.45
C GLU A 23 -1.56 -13.30 0.16
N LEU A 24 -1.87 -12.00 0.11
CA LEU A 24 -1.50 -11.16 -1.03
C LEU A 24 0.02 -10.99 -1.14
N ALA A 25 0.71 -10.83 -0.02
CA ALA A 25 2.16 -10.69 0.02
C ALA A 25 2.87 -11.97 -0.45
N GLU A 26 2.42 -13.12 0.04
CA GLU A 26 2.92 -14.45 -0.34
C GLU A 26 2.75 -14.67 -1.85
N ALA A 27 1.59 -14.34 -2.41
CA ALA A 27 1.36 -14.44 -3.86
C ALA A 27 2.36 -13.58 -4.65
N LEU A 28 2.61 -12.35 -4.21
CA LEU A 28 3.47 -11.41 -4.94
C LEU A 28 4.97 -11.56 -4.64
N GLY A 29 5.35 -12.47 -3.74
CA GLY A 29 6.74 -12.65 -3.31
C GLY A 29 7.29 -11.43 -2.56
N VAL A 30 6.44 -10.71 -1.82
CA VAL A 30 6.82 -9.54 -1.01
C VAL A 30 6.50 -9.76 0.46
N THR A 31 6.89 -8.82 1.32
CA THR A 31 6.56 -8.89 2.75
C THR A 31 5.14 -8.35 3.03
N GLN A 32 4.48 -8.84 4.07
CA GLN A 32 3.19 -8.28 4.52
C GLN A 32 3.31 -6.78 4.87
N LYS A 33 4.46 -6.35 5.40
CA LYS A 33 4.78 -4.94 5.65
C LYS A 33 4.76 -4.13 4.35
N THR A 34 5.24 -4.68 3.24
CA THR A 34 5.20 -4.04 1.92
C THR A 34 3.76 -3.77 1.49
N ILE A 35 2.87 -4.76 1.62
CA ILE A 35 1.43 -4.57 1.34
C ILE A 35 0.82 -3.48 2.22
N SER A 36 1.12 -3.48 3.53
CA SER A 36 0.65 -2.43 4.45
C SER A 36 1.13 -1.03 4.08
N ILE A 37 2.32 -0.88 3.50
CA ILE A 37 2.84 0.41 3.03
C ILE A 37 2.06 0.87 1.79
N TRP A 38 1.80 -0.04 0.85
CA TRP A 38 1.02 0.24 -0.36
C TRP A 38 -0.42 0.64 -0.04
N GLU A 39 -1.10 -0.12 0.84
CA GLU A 39 -2.48 0.17 1.24
C GLU A 39 -2.64 1.53 1.96
N ARG A 40 -1.57 2.01 2.61
CA ARG A 40 -1.55 3.33 3.25
C ARG A 40 -1.17 4.46 2.29
N GLY A 41 -0.85 4.15 1.03
CA GLY A 41 -0.41 5.13 0.04
C GLY A 41 0.93 5.78 0.38
N LYS A 42 1.77 5.13 1.21
CA LYS A 42 3.08 5.67 1.62
C LYS A 42 4.18 5.45 0.58
N MET A 43 3.97 4.50 -0.33
CA MET A 43 4.90 4.17 -1.41
C MET A 43 4.12 3.53 -2.54
N GLN A 44 4.47 3.89 -3.78
CA GLN A 44 3.93 3.25 -4.97
C GLN A 44 4.56 1.86 -5.15
N PRO A 45 3.77 0.82 -5.49
CA PRO A 45 4.29 -0.50 -5.79
C PRO A 45 5.23 -0.46 -7.00
N LYS A 46 6.43 -1.01 -6.84
CA LYS A 46 7.33 -1.32 -7.96
C LYS A 46 7.10 -2.77 -8.36
N LEU A 47 6.14 -2.99 -9.26
CA LEU A 47 5.76 -4.32 -9.72
C LEU A 47 6.47 -4.65 -11.04
N SER A 48 6.95 -5.87 -11.17
CA SER A 48 7.30 -6.43 -12.49
C SER A 48 6.03 -6.74 -13.28
N PHE A 49 6.13 -6.93 -14.59
CA PHE A 49 4.98 -7.32 -15.43
C PHE A 49 4.26 -8.57 -14.90
N TRP A 50 5.03 -9.54 -14.40
CA TRP A 50 4.47 -10.78 -13.84
C TRP A 50 3.69 -10.51 -12.55
N GLN A 51 4.22 -9.66 -11.67
CA GLN A 51 3.53 -9.24 -10.45
C GLN A 51 2.28 -8.41 -10.76
N THR A 52 2.32 -7.55 -11.78
CA THR A 52 1.15 -6.80 -12.24
C THR A 52 0.04 -7.72 -12.71
N LYS A 53 0.37 -8.75 -13.50
CA LYS A 53 -0.62 -9.75 -13.91
C LYS A 53 -1.19 -10.50 -12.70
N LEU A 54 -0.32 -10.94 -11.80
CA LEU A 54 -0.73 -11.74 -10.64
C LEU A 54 -1.62 -10.96 -9.66
N ILE A 55 -1.29 -9.69 -9.37
CA ILE A 55 -2.11 -8.88 -8.48
C ILE A 55 -3.49 -8.64 -9.09
N MET A 56 -3.59 -8.42 -10.40
CA MET A 56 -4.88 -8.25 -11.08
C MET A 56 -5.74 -9.53 -10.99
N GLU A 57 -5.14 -10.70 -11.20
CA GLU A 57 -5.83 -11.99 -11.07
C GLU A 57 -6.30 -12.25 -9.64
N LYS A 58 -5.45 -11.99 -8.63
CA LYS A 58 -5.79 -12.21 -7.21
C LYS A 58 -6.86 -11.26 -6.71
N LEU A 59 -6.80 -9.99 -7.14
CA LEU A 59 -7.74 -8.96 -6.74
C LEU A 59 -8.99 -8.88 -7.62
N LYS A 60 -9.04 -9.65 -8.72
CA LYS A 60 -10.13 -9.64 -9.71
C LYS A 60 -10.46 -8.22 -10.19
N CYS A 61 -9.44 -7.42 -10.47
CA CYS A 61 -9.58 -6.02 -10.86
C CYS A 61 -9.00 -5.73 -12.26
N THR A 62 -9.41 -4.61 -12.85
CA THR A 62 -8.85 -4.11 -14.11
C THR A 62 -7.55 -3.35 -13.88
N LEU A 63 -6.80 -3.10 -14.96
CA LEU A 63 -5.57 -2.31 -14.89
C LEU A 63 -5.85 -0.88 -14.41
N ASP A 64 -6.92 -0.25 -14.91
CA ASP A 64 -7.32 1.10 -14.47
C ASP A 64 -7.62 1.15 -12.97
N GLN A 65 -8.33 0.14 -12.45
CA GLN A 65 -8.60 0.03 -11.01
C GLN A 65 -7.31 -0.13 -10.21
N LEU A 66 -6.35 -0.91 -10.71
CA LEU A 66 -5.04 -1.09 -10.06
C LEU A 66 -4.22 0.21 -10.08
N ILE A 67 -4.24 0.95 -11.18
CA ILE A 67 -3.55 2.25 -11.30
C ILE A 67 -4.10 3.22 -10.26
N ILE A 68 -5.43 3.40 -10.22
CA ILE A 68 -6.09 4.27 -9.23
C ILE A 68 -5.78 3.80 -7.81
N ALA A 69 -5.86 2.49 -7.53
CA ALA A 69 -5.64 1.92 -6.20
C ALA A 69 -4.22 2.07 -5.65
N THR A 70 -3.24 2.35 -6.52
CA THR A 70 -1.81 2.40 -6.19
C THR A 70 -1.21 3.79 -6.31
N GLU A 71 -2.02 4.79 -6.62
CA GLU A 71 -1.61 6.19 -6.65
C GLU A 71 -1.22 6.67 -5.24
N LEU A 72 -0.20 7.53 -5.17
CA LEU A 72 0.28 8.07 -3.91
C LEU A 72 -0.76 9.04 -3.33
N LYS A 73 -1.02 8.92 -2.03
CA LYS A 73 -1.76 9.97 -1.34
C LYS A 73 -0.82 11.18 -1.21
N HIS A 74 -1.12 12.27 -1.91
CA HIS A 74 -0.48 13.55 -1.64
C HIS A 74 -0.70 13.89 -0.16
N GLN A 75 0.37 13.86 0.63
CA GLN A 75 0.32 14.36 2.01
C GLN A 75 0.27 15.88 1.91
N ASN A 76 -0.77 16.50 2.50
CA ASN A 76 -0.71 17.93 2.82
C ASN A 76 0.52 18.14 3.73
N GLU A 77 1.44 19.02 3.33
CA GLU A 77 2.78 19.24 3.92
C GLU A 77 2.80 19.80 5.37
N ASN A 78 1.71 19.78 6.13
CA ASN A 78 1.60 20.50 7.41
C ASN A 78 1.72 19.65 8.70
N GLU A 79 2.12 18.37 8.64
CA GLU A 79 2.44 17.62 9.86
C GLU A 79 3.95 17.62 10.14
N ILE A 80 4.41 18.63 10.89
CA ILE A 80 5.72 18.61 11.57
C ILE A 80 5.68 17.45 12.57
N LYS A 81 6.30 16.32 12.21
CA LYS A 81 6.49 15.22 13.16
C LYS A 81 7.47 15.70 14.24
N PRO A 82 7.12 15.66 15.54
CA PRO A 82 8.06 16.03 16.58
C PRO A 82 9.30 15.12 16.48
N PRO A 83 10.50 15.66 16.74
CA PRO A 83 11.73 14.90 16.66
C PRO A 83 11.62 13.64 17.52
N ARG A 84 12.01 12.50 16.96
CA ARG A 84 12.03 11.22 17.67
C ARG A 84 12.97 11.37 18.87
N MET A 85 12.41 11.42 20.08
CA MET A 85 13.21 11.35 21.29
C MET A 85 13.90 9.98 21.34
N ILE A 86 15.23 9.98 21.28
CA ILE A 86 16.02 8.79 21.60
C ILE A 86 15.95 8.67 23.13
N PRO A 87 15.44 7.55 23.69
CA PRO A 87 15.48 7.38 25.14
C PRO A 87 16.95 7.43 25.56
N HIS A 88 17.29 8.41 26.40
CA HIS A 88 18.59 8.48 27.05
C HIS A 88 18.74 7.18 27.86
N ASN A 89 19.68 6.33 27.48
CA ASN A 89 20.00 5.11 28.20
C ASN A 89 21.18 5.42 29.14
N PRO A 90 20.95 5.62 30.45
CA PRO A 90 21.99 6.03 31.40
C PRO A 90 22.93 4.86 31.80
N ARG A 91 23.07 3.82 30.97
CA ARG A 91 23.92 2.66 31.26
C ARG A 91 25.32 2.72 30.67
N PHE A 92 25.89 3.92 30.61
CA PHE A 92 27.33 4.10 30.51
C PHE A 92 27.72 5.25 31.43
N PHE A 93 27.99 4.90 32.69
CA PHE A 93 28.93 5.65 33.52
C PHE A 93 30.34 5.46 32.95
#